data_AF-A0A0D7B0Z1-F1
#
_entry.id   AF-A0A0D7B0Z1-F1
#
_cell.length_a   1.000
_cell.length_b   1.000
_cell.length_c   1.000
_cell.angle_alpha   90.00
_cell.angle_beta   90.00
_cell.angle_gamma   90.00
#
_symmetry.space_group_name_H-M   'P 1'
#
loop_
_entity.id
_entity.type
_entity.pdbx_description
1 polymer ?
#
loop_
_entity_poly.entity_id
_entity_poly.type
_entity_poly.pdbx_seq_one_letter_code
_entity_poly.pdbx_strand_id
1 'polypeptide(L)'
;LFLKHFVRHPLLPDRDGTSTSREIRYRAVHEMYQFCFQRGLREVWAYMWESWYSPKMWPLWARSSSPTRLSRLRTTMTTENFWKQLKHDWMHYLVHPRLDQLVWIISTKVVPSYMARAATMDTAFRAGRARSLLTCQAAMKKAWRELS
;
A
#
# COMPACT_ATOMS: atom_id res chain seq x y z
N LEU A 1 18.39 5.29 -6.55
CA LEU A 1 17.62 6.55 -6.58
C LEU A 1 16.11 6.33 -6.49
N PHE A 2 15.47 5.64 -7.44
CA PHE A 2 14.00 5.55 -7.54
C PHE A 2 13.27 5.00 -6.32
N LEU A 3 13.74 3.86 -5.78
CA LEU A 3 13.12 3.25 -4.60
C LEU A 3 13.19 4.18 -3.37
N LYS A 4 14.29 4.93 -3.22
CA LYS A 4 14.43 5.96 -2.18
C LYS A 4 13.38 7.05 -2.36
N HIS A 5 13.19 7.54 -3.57
CA HIS A 5 12.19 8.59 -3.85
C HIS A 5 10.76 8.09 -3.62
N PHE A 6 10.48 6.83 -3.94
CA PHE A 6 9.18 6.20 -3.71
C PHE A 6 8.85 6.04 -2.21
N VAL A 7 9.80 5.57 -1.41
CA VAL A 7 9.57 5.21 0.00
C VAL A 7 9.57 6.43 0.93
N ARG A 8 10.23 7.54 0.55
CA ARG A 8 10.27 8.75 1.39
C ARG A 8 8.87 9.27 1.71
N HIS A 9 8.66 9.61 2.98
CA HIS A 9 7.38 10.03 3.52
C HIS A 9 7.57 11.05 4.65
N PRO A 10 6.74 12.10 4.76
CA PRO A 10 6.89 13.14 5.79
C PRO A 10 6.89 12.62 7.25
N LEU A 11 6.09 11.59 7.52
CA LEU A 11 6.02 10.94 8.83
C LEU A 11 7.24 10.06 9.17
N LEU A 12 8.10 9.75 8.19
CA LEU A 12 9.29 8.94 8.42
C LEU A 12 10.50 9.87 8.51
N PRO A 13 11.21 9.92 9.65
CA PRO A 13 12.38 10.77 9.79
C PRO A 13 13.49 10.30 8.85
N ASP A 14 14.16 11.25 8.21
CA ASP A 14 15.43 11.04 7.49
C ASP A 14 16.60 11.43 8.42
N ARG A 15 17.84 11.28 7.96
CA ARG A 15 19.05 11.71 8.71
C ARG A 15 19.00 13.17 9.14
N ASP A 16 18.36 14.03 8.34
CA ASP A 16 18.23 15.48 8.59
C ASP A 16 16.93 15.85 9.33
N GLY A 17 16.20 14.88 9.88
CA GLY A 17 14.90 15.08 10.52
C GLY A 17 13.71 14.83 9.61
N THR A 18 12.55 15.38 9.96
CA THR A 18 11.31 15.26 9.16
C THR A 18 11.26 16.33 8.08
N SER A 19 10.81 15.97 6.88
CA SER A 19 10.69 16.89 5.75
C SER A 19 9.26 16.94 5.23
N THR A 20 8.85 18.10 4.74
CA THR A 20 7.53 18.28 4.14
C THR A 20 7.44 17.55 2.80
N SER A 21 6.23 17.14 2.39
CA SER A 21 5.99 16.50 1.08
C SER A 21 6.62 17.26 -0.10
N ARG A 22 6.48 18.59 -0.09
CA ARG A 22 7.06 19.49 -1.10
C ARG A 22 8.59 19.43 -1.12
N GLU A 23 9.23 19.41 0.04
CA GLU A 23 10.68 19.34 0.16
C GLU A 23 11.22 17.98 -0.29
N ILE A 24 10.52 16.89 0.08
CA ILE A 24 10.86 15.54 -0.36
C ILE A 24 10.84 15.48 -1.89
N ARG A 25 9.80 16.03 -2.52
CA ARG A 25 9.71 16.09 -3.97
C ARG A 25 10.83 16.93 -4.57
N TYR A 26 11.02 18.15 -4.09
CA TYR A 26 12.06 19.04 -4.61
C TYR A 26 13.44 18.38 -4.58
N ARG A 27 13.81 17.78 -3.43
CA ARG A 27 15.07 17.05 -3.27
C ARG A 27 15.18 15.87 -4.24
N ALA A 28 14.11 15.09 -4.42
CA ALA A 28 14.11 13.95 -5.33
C ALA A 28 14.23 14.35 -6.81
N VAL A 29 13.54 15.43 -7.21
CA VAL A 29 13.62 16.01 -8.56
C VAL A 29 15.05 16.50 -8.83
N HIS A 30 15.61 17.25 -7.89
CA HIS A 30 16.96 17.80 -8.00
C HIS A 30 18.02 16.70 -8.05
N GLU A 31 17.92 15.68 -7.19
CA GLU A 31 18.82 14.52 -7.17
C GLU A 31 18.79 13.77 -8.51
N MET A 32 17.59 13.57 -9.08
CA MET A 32 17.46 12.93 -10.40
C MET A 32 17.99 13.80 -11.55
N TYR A 33 17.67 15.10 -11.53
CA TYR A 33 18.13 16.03 -12.55
C TYR A 33 19.65 16.09 -12.59
N GLN A 34 20.31 16.25 -11.44
CA GLN A 34 21.77 16.25 -11.34
C GLN A 34 22.37 14.93 -11.84
N PHE A 35 21.77 13.79 -11.47
CA PHE A 35 22.21 12.48 -11.93
C PHE A 35 22.17 12.36 -13.47
N CYS A 36 21.10 12.81 -14.10
CA CYS A 36 20.97 12.81 -15.56
C CYS A 36 21.89 13.83 -16.23
N PHE A 37 21.99 15.04 -15.67
CA PHE A 37 22.81 16.12 -16.22
C PHE A 37 24.29 15.77 -16.24
N GLN A 38 24.83 15.26 -15.12
CA GLN A 38 26.24 14.86 -15.01
C GLN A 38 26.63 13.74 -15.98
N ARG A 39 25.65 12.94 -16.43
CA ARG A 39 25.85 11.80 -17.34
C ARG A 39 25.43 12.08 -18.78
N GLY A 40 25.01 13.31 -19.09
CA GLY A 40 24.53 13.67 -20.43
C GLY A 40 23.22 12.98 -20.85
N LEU A 41 22.45 12.41 -19.91
CA LEU A 41 21.25 11.61 -20.18
C LEU A 41 19.99 12.48 -20.33
N ARG A 42 19.97 13.35 -21.35
CA ARG A 42 18.89 14.33 -21.56
C ARG A 42 17.53 13.69 -21.87
N GLU A 43 17.53 12.67 -22.72
CA GLU A 43 16.32 11.94 -23.11
C GLU A 43 15.71 11.19 -21.92
N VAL A 44 16.58 10.55 -21.11
CA VAL A 44 16.16 9.88 -19.88
C VAL A 44 15.55 10.90 -18.93
N TRP A 45 16.15 12.08 -18.76
CA TRP A 45 15.56 13.12 -17.93
C TRP A 45 14.17 13.54 -18.42
N ALA A 46 13.99 13.76 -19.73
CA ALA A 46 12.70 14.13 -20.30
C ALA A 46 11.63 13.06 -20.00
N TYR A 47 11.94 11.79 -20.22
CA TYR A 47 11.05 10.67 -19.90
C TYR A 47 10.71 10.62 -18.41
N MET A 48 11.73 10.77 -17.55
CA MET A 48 11.59 10.72 -16.09
C MET A 48 10.71 11.86 -15.58
N TRP A 49 10.92 13.07 -16.11
CA TRP A 49 10.12 14.23 -15.79
C TRP A 49 8.65 14.00 -16.13
N GLU A 50 8.37 13.63 -17.37
CA GLU A 50 6.99 13.48 -17.84
C GLU A 50 6.26 12.37 -17.09
N SER A 51 6.92 11.22 -16.92
CA SER A 51 6.31 9.99 -16.38
C SER A 51 6.26 9.92 -14.85
N TRP A 52 7.20 10.57 -14.13
CA TRP A 52 7.33 10.42 -12.68
C TRP A 52 7.40 11.74 -11.92
N TYR A 53 8.27 12.67 -12.31
CA TYR A 53 8.58 13.84 -11.47
C TYR A 53 7.66 15.05 -11.71
N SER A 54 6.86 15.03 -12.78
CA SER A 54 5.90 16.07 -13.10
C SER A 54 4.86 16.24 -11.98
N PRO A 55 4.31 17.46 -11.78
CA PRO A 55 3.32 17.69 -10.73
C PRO A 55 2.08 16.83 -10.83
N LYS A 56 1.71 16.45 -12.06
CA LYS A 56 0.57 15.59 -12.35
C LYS A 56 0.84 14.13 -11.97
N MET A 57 2.05 13.63 -12.24
CA MET A 57 2.39 12.22 -12.01
C MET A 57 2.85 11.94 -10.58
N TRP A 58 3.52 12.88 -9.92
CA TRP A 58 4.07 12.67 -8.57
C TRP A 58 3.07 12.09 -7.55
N PRO A 59 1.81 12.58 -7.46
CA PRO A 59 0.83 12.04 -6.52
C PRO A 59 0.43 10.58 -6.79
N LEU A 60 0.58 10.10 -8.02
CA LEU A 60 0.15 8.76 -8.42
C LEU A 60 1.10 7.65 -7.94
N TRP A 61 2.38 7.97 -7.73
CA TRP A 61 3.38 6.96 -7.36
C TRP A 61 4.11 7.30 -6.05
N ALA A 62 4.39 8.56 -5.75
CA ALA A 62 5.20 8.91 -4.59
C ALA A 62 4.38 8.86 -3.30
N ARG A 63 4.87 8.13 -2.29
CA ARG A 63 4.20 8.06 -0.97
C ARG A 63 4.14 9.41 -0.27
N SER A 64 5.13 10.27 -0.49
CA SER A 64 5.18 11.61 0.09
C SER A 64 3.98 12.49 -0.26
N SER A 65 3.26 12.20 -1.36
CA SER A 65 2.08 12.94 -1.78
C SER A 65 0.90 12.84 -0.80
N SER A 66 0.88 11.80 0.03
CA SER A 66 -0.18 11.53 1.01
C SER A 66 0.35 11.73 2.45
N PRO A 67 0.61 12.97 2.89
CA PRO A 67 1.36 13.25 4.13
C PRO A 67 0.71 12.66 5.39
N THR A 68 -0.60 12.48 5.40
CA THR A 68 -1.37 11.97 6.54
C THR A 68 -1.55 10.45 6.55
N ARG A 69 -1.17 9.75 5.46
CA ARG A 69 -1.48 8.32 5.28
C ARG A 69 -0.23 7.52 4.91
N LEU A 70 0.23 6.70 5.85
CA LEU A 70 1.19 5.65 5.55
C LEU A 70 0.45 4.43 4.99
N SER A 71 0.69 4.11 3.72
CA SER A 71 0.28 2.81 3.18
C SER A 71 1.05 1.70 3.89
N ARG A 72 0.37 0.98 4.80
CA ARG A 72 0.94 -0.14 5.57
C ARG A 72 1.22 -1.38 4.74
N LEU A 73 0.65 -1.49 3.53
CA LEU A 73 0.72 -2.69 2.70
C LEU A 73 1.06 -2.31 1.26
N ARG A 74 1.95 -3.08 0.61
CA ARG A 74 2.09 -3.01 -0.85
C ARG A 74 0.78 -3.52 -1.44
N THR A 75 0.11 -2.71 -2.25
CA THR A 75 -1.17 -3.06 -2.87
C THR A 75 -1.09 -4.36 -3.67
N THR A 76 0.04 -4.63 -4.32
CA THR A 76 0.30 -5.91 -5.03
C THR A 76 0.18 -7.13 -4.12
N MET A 77 0.73 -7.08 -2.90
CA MET A 77 0.59 -8.17 -1.93
C MET A 77 -0.86 -8.39 -1.50
N THR A 78 -1.62 -7.32 -1.33
CA THR A 78 -3.03 -7.42 -0.95
C THR A 78 -3.86 -8.03 -2.09
N THR A 79 -3.60 -7.60 -3.33
CA THR A 79 -4.25 -8.16 -4.52
C THR A 79 -3.89 -9.63 -4.72
N GLU A 80 -2.61 -10.00 -4.63
CA GLU A 80 -2.17 -11.40 -4.73
C GLU A 80 -2.78 -12.28 -3.63
N ASN A 81 -2.80 -11.79 -2.39
CA ASN A 81 -3.39 -12.52 -1.28
C ASN A 81 -4.91 -12.68 -1.44
N PHE A 82 -5.60 -11.65 -1.94
CA PHE A 82 -7.01 -11.74 -2.30
C PHE A 82 -7.25 -12.85 -3.32
N TRP A 83 -6.50 -12.88 -4.43
CA TRP A 83 -6.64 -13.92 -5.45
C TRP A 83 -6.26 -15.32 -4.92
N LYS A 84 -5.29 -15.41 -4.02
CA LYS A 84 -4.93 -16.66 -3.34
C LYS A 84 -6.11 -17.20 -2.50
N GLN A 85 -6.71 -16.33 -1.68
CA GLN A 85 -7.88 -16.68 -0.87
C GLN A 85 -9.09 -17.05 -1.73
N LEU A 86 -9.37 -16.25 -2.76
CA LEU A 86 -10.48 -16.51 -3.67
C LEU A 86 -10.37 -17.88 -4.33
N LYS A 87 -9.17 -18.23 -4.81
CA LYS A 87 -8.92 -19.55 -5.42
C LYS A 87 -9.12 -20.69 -4.42
N HIS A 88 -8.57 -20.53 -3.22
CA HIS A 88 -8.66 -21.55 -2.17
C HIS A 88 -10.10 -21.76 -1.69
N ASP A 89 -10.80 -20.69 -1.33
CA ASP A 89 -12.08 -20.77 -0.63
C ASP A 89 -13.24 -21.04 -1.60
N TRP A 90 -13.21 -20.48 -2.81
CA TRP A 90 -14.36 -20.48 -3.72
C TRP A 90 -14.13 -21.19 -5.05
N MET A 91 -12.87 -21.44 -5.42
CA MET A 91 -12.50 -21.90 -6.77
C MET A 91 -11.75 -23.23 -6.79
N HIS A 92 -11.70 -23.97 -5.67
CA HIS A 92 -10.93 -25.21 -5.56
C HIS A 92 -11.44 -26.33 -6.49
N TYR A 93 -12.72 -26.32 -6.88
CA TYR A 93 -13.29 -27.25 -7.86
C TYR A 93 -13.33 -26.73 -9.30
N LEU A 94 -12.96 -25.45 -9.52
CA LEU A 94 -13.09 -24.79 -10.81
C LEU A 94 -11.69 -24.54 -11.38
N VAL A 95 -11.23 -25.46 -12.22
CA VAL A 95 -9.88 -25.37 -12.82
C VAL A 95 -9.79 -24.19 -13.80
N HIS A 96 -10.89 -23.87 -14.52
CA HIS A 96 -10.97 -22.75 -15.47
C HIS A 96 -12.39 -22.16 -15.55
N PRO A 97 -12.83 -21.35 -14.58
CA PRO A 97 -14.13 -20.71 -14.64
C PRO A 97 -14.17 -19.69 -15.76
N ARG A 98 -15.32 -19.63 -16.44
CA ARG A 98 -15.61 -18.54 -17.38
C ARG A 98 -15.65 -17.21 -16.61
N LEU A 99 -15.33 -16.12 -17.28
CA LEU A 99 -15.30 -14.78 -16.68
C LEU A 99 -16.61 -14.43 -15.98
N ASP A 100 -17.74 -14.74 -16.61
CA ASP A 100 -19.08 -14.49 -16.07
C ASP A 100 -19.32 -15.26 -14.75
N GLN A 101 -18.93 -16.52 -14.69
CA GLN A 101 -19.04 -17.33 -13.48
C GLN A 101 -18.16 -16.78 -12.35
N LEU A 102 -16.95 -16.30 -12.66
CA LEU A 102 -16.07 -15.66 -11.68
C LEU A 102 -16.71 -14.36 -11.14
N VAL A 103 -17.26 -13.53 -12.01
CA VAL A 103 -17.95 -12.29 -11.63
C VAL A 103 -19.14 -12.60 -10.73
N TRP A 104 -19.94 -13.61 -11.09
CA TRP A 104 -21.07 -14.04 -10.27
C TRP A 104 -20.64 -14.53 -8.88
N ILE A 105 -19.57 -15.33 -8.78
CA ILE A 105 -19.01 -15.79 -7.50
C ILE A 105 -18.55 -14.59 -6.67
N ILE A 106 -17.84 -13.64 -7.29
CA ILE A 106 -17.34 -12.45 -6.59
C ILE A 106 -18.51 -11.65 -6.02
N SER A 107 -19.49 -11.30 -6.85
CA SER A 107 -20.61 -10.44 -6.45
C SER A 107 -21.55 -11.10 -5.45
N THR A 108 -21.83 -12.40 -5.62
CA THR A 108 -22.88 -13.09 -4.84
C THR A 108 -22.34 -13.73 -3.57
N LYS A 109 -21.07 -14.14 -3.57
CA LYS A 109 -20.51 -14.94 -2.47
C LYS A 109 -19.37 -14.23 -1.74
N VAL A 110 -18.39 -13.74 -2.51
CA VAL A 110 -17.16 -13.16 -1.95
C VAL A 110 -17.44 -11.81 -1.29
N VAL A 111 -18.09 -10.88 -1.99
CA VAL A 111 -18.38 -9.53 -1.48
C VAL A 111 -19.24 -9.57 -0.22
N PRO A 112 -20.38 -10.30 -0.16
CA PRO A 112 -21.18 -10.36 1.07
C PRO A 112 -20.41 -10.96 2.25
N SER A 113 -19.58 -11.98 2.02
CA SER A 113 -18.74 -12.58 3.07
C SER A 113 -17.72 -11.58 3.63
N TYR A 114 -17.09 -10.77 2.78
CA TYR A 114 -16.20 -9.71 3.23
C TYR A 114 -16.95 -8.59 3.95
N MET A 115 -18.13 -8.19 3.47
CA MET A 115 -18.95 -7.17 4.12
C MET A 115 -19.42 -7.62 5.51
N ALA A 116 -19.84 -8.88 5.66
CA ALA A 116 -20.19 -9.44 6.96
C ALA A 116 -18.99 -9.43 7.92
N ARG A 117 -17.79 -9.82 7.44
CA ARG A 117 -16.54 -9.75 8.24
C ARG A 117 -16.18 -8.31 8.59
N ALA A 118 -16.31 -7.37 7.67
CA ALA A 118 -16.05 -5.96 7.92
C ALA A 118 -17.02 -5.40 8.97
N ALA A 119 -18.30 -5.75 8.91
CA ALA A 119 -19.29 -5.37 9.91
C ALA A 119 -18.91 -5.87 11.32
N THR A 120 -18.35 -7.08 11.45
CA THR A 120 -17.88 -7.57 12.76
C THR A 120 -16.65 -6.85 13.31
N MET A 121 -15.92 -6.13 12.46
CA MET A 121 -14.78 -5.30 12.85
C MET A 121 -15.19 -3.87 13.22
N ASP A 122 -16.42 -3.46 12.88
CA ASP A 122 -16.94 -2.16 13.26
C ASP A 122 -17.09 -2.05 14.79
N THR A 123 -16.73 -0.88 15.33
CA THR A 123 -16.68 -0.65 16.78
C THR A 123 -18.06 -0.66 17.41
N ALA A 124 -19.09 -0.27 16.64
CA ALA A 124 -20.48 -0.32 17.06
C ALA A 124 -20.99 -1.75 17.28
N PHE A 125 -20.53 -2.71 16.47
CA PHE A 125 -20.92 -4.13 16.57
C PHE A 125 -20.44 -4.78 17.89
N ARG A 126 -19.44 -4.19 18.57
CA ARG A 126 -18.90 -4.68 19.84
C ARG A 126 -19.01 -3.66 20.98
N ALA A 127 -20.03 -2.82 20.97
CA ALA A 127 -20.33 -1.95 22.11
C ALA A 127 -20.44 -2.79 23.39
N GLY A 128 -19.45 -2.67 24.29
CA GLY A 128 -19.35 -3.43 25.55
C GLY A 128 -18.31 -4.56 25.60
N ARG A 129 -17.59 -4.90 24.52
CA ARG A 129 -16.49 -5.88 24.54
C ARG A 129 -15.17 -5.26 24.08
N ALA A 130 -14.06 -5.75 24.63
CA ALA A 130 -12.72 -5.36 24.19
C ALA A 130 -12.52 -5.68 22.69
N ARG A 131 -11.81 -4.80 21.97
CA ARG A 131 -11.48 -5.00 20.55
C ARG A 131 -10.72 -6.32 20.37
N SER A 132 -11.08 -7.14 19.37
CA SER A 132 -10.24 -8.30 19.08
C SER A 132 -8.93 -7.82 18.53
N LEU A 133 -7.86 -8.31 19.14
CA LEU A 133 -6.53 -8.11 18.63
C LEU A 133 -6.41 -8.78 17.26
N LEU A 134 -5.78 -8.09 16.34
CA LEU A 134 -5.29 -8.71 15.11
C LEU A 134 -4.30 -9.82 15.47
N THR A 135 -4.11 -10.81 14.61
CA THR A 135 -3.17 -11.93 14.85
C THR A 135 -1.76 -11.46 15.21
N CYS A 136 -1.25 -10.41 14.55
CA CYS A 136 0.03 -9.81 14.90
C CYS A 136 0.03 -9.10 16.26
N GLN A 137 -1.07 -8.44 16.63
CA GLN A 137 -1.21 -7.79 17.93
C GLN A 137 -1.35 -8.80 19.06
N ALA A 138 -2.00 -9.94 18.80
CA ALA A 138 -2.10 -11.05 19.74
C ALA A 138 -0.73 -11.69 19.97
N ALA A 139 0.05 -11.94 18.91
CA ALA A 139 1.42 -12.45 19.01
C ALA A 139 2.32 -11.48 19.80
N MET A 140 2.24 -10.18 19.51
CA MET A 140 2.97 -9.15 20.24
C MET A 140 2.57 -9.08 21.72
N LYS A 141 1.26 -9.11 22.02
CA LYS A 141 0.76 -9.10 23.40
C LYS A 141 1.22 -10.34 24.18
N LYS A 142 1.29 -11.50 23.52
CA LYS A 142 1.81 -12.73 24.12
C LYS A 142 3.29 -12.57 24.49
N ALA A 143 4.12 -12.18 23.53
CA ALA A 143 5.54 -11.94 23.76
C ALA A 143 5.78 -10.89 24.85
N TRP A 144 4.97 -9.83 24.89
CA TRP A 144 5.06 -8.79 25.92
C TRP A 144 4.78 -9.30 27.33
N ARG A 145 3.83 -10.24 27.49
CA ARG A 145 3.51 -10.87 28.78
C ARG A 145 4.55 -11.88 29.24
N GLU A 146 5.29 -12.47 28.32
CA GLU A 146 6.38 -13.42 28.64
C GLU A 146 7.66 -12.69 29.08
N LEU A 147 7.79 -11.41 28.71
CA LEU A 147 8.92 -10.53 29.06
C LEU A 147 8.70 -9.70 30.33
N SER A 148 7.47 -9.72 30.89
CA SER A 148 7.07 -8.99 32.11
C SER A 148 6.95 -9.94 33.29
#